data_AF-A0A0W1A7A0-F1
#
_entry.id   AF-A0A0W1A7A0-F1
#
_cell.length_a   1.000
_cell.length_b   1.000
_cell.length_c   1.000
_cell.angle_alpha   90.00
_cell.angle_beta   90.00
_cell.angle_gamma   90.00
#
_symmetry.space_group_name_H-M   'P 1'
#
loop_
_entity.id
_entity.type
_entity.pdbx_description
1 polymer ?
#
loop_
_entity_poly.entity_id
_entity_poly.type
_entity_poly.pdbx_seq_one_letter_code
_entity_poly.pdbx_strand_id
1 'polypeptide(L)' 'MNELLNLIATIVVFGVGLWLINSFIPMPGAIKSLLNALVFIVLIIYILQFFGVIKTLLPIIKILR' A
#
# COMPACT_ATOMS: atom_id res chain seq x y z
N MET A 1 -11.18 4.13 17.26
CA MET A 1 -11.70 3.06 16.38
C MET A 1 -11.52 3.36 14.89
N ASN A 2 -11.55 4.63 14.47
CA ASN A 2 -11.40 4.99 13.05
C ASN A 2 -9.99 4.76 12.49
N GLU A 3 -8.93 4.80 13.32
CA GLU A 3 -7.55 4.74 12.83
C GLU A 3 -7.11 3.36 12.33
N LEU A 4 -7.49 2.28 13.02
CA LEU A 4 -7.25 0.91 12.55
C LEU A 4 -8.07 0.60 11.30
N LEU A 5 -9.31 1.08 11.24
CA LEU A 5 -10.13 0.99 10.02
C LEU A 5 -9.50 1.75 8.86
N ASN A 6 -8.86 2.90 9.13
CA ASN A 6 -8.15 3.68 8.13
C ASN A 6 -6.89 2.97 7.60
N LEU A 7 -6.13 2.33 8.50
CA LEU A 7 -4.99 1.50 8.12
C LEU A 7 -5.44 0.36 7.21
N ILE A 8 -6.47 -0.38 7.63
CA ILE A 8 -7.01 -1.50 6.85
C ILE A 8 -7.53 -1.00 5.50
N ALA A 9 -8.28 0.11 5.48
CA ALA A 9 -8.77 0.71 4.24
C ALA A 9 -7.62 1.10 3.31
N THR A 10 -6.53 1.65 3.85
CA THR A 10 -5.35 2.02 3.05
C THR A 10 -4.70 0.78 2.43
N ILE A 11 -4.49 -0.27 3.22
CA ILE A 11 -3.92 -1.54 2.73
C ILE A 11 -4.82 -2.14 1.64
N VAL A 12 -6.14 -2.14 1.84
CA VAL A 12 -7.11 -2.62 0.85
C VAL A 12 -7.04 -1.79 -0.43
N VAL A 13 -6.95 -0.47 -0.35
CA VAL A 13 -6.82 0.39 -1.54
C VAL A 13 -5.55 0.08 -2.33
N PHE A 14 -4.41 -0.10 -1.68
CA PHE A 14 -3.17 -0.51 -2.35
C PHE A 14 -3.30 -1.90 -2.99
N GLY A 15 -3.91 -2.86 -2.28
CA GLY A 15 -4.13 -4.22 -2.80
C GLY A 15 -5.05 -4.25 -4.02
N VAL A 16 -6.18 -3.56 -3.94
CA VAL A 16 -7.14 -3.42 -5.05
C VAL A 16 -6.49 -2.69 -6.22
N GLY A 17 -5.75 -1.61 -5.96
CA GLY A 17 -5.03 -0.86 -7.00
C GLY A 17 -4.03 -1.74 -7.75
N LEU A 18 -3.21 -2.51 -7.03
CA LEU A 18 -2.26 -3.43 -7.65
C LEU A 18 -2.96 -4.57 -8.42
N TRP A 19 -4.09 -5.07 -7.92
CA TRP A 19 -4.88 -6.07 -8.62
C TRP A 19 -5.46 -5.53 -9.94
N LEU A 20 -6.00 -4.31 -9.93
CA LEU A 20 -6.50 -3.64 -11.12
C LEU A 20 -5.39 -3.46 -12.16
N ILE A 21 -4.23 -2.93 -11.73
CA ILE A 21 -3.07 -2.74 -12.62
C ILE A 21 -2.65 -4.08 -13.25
N ASN A 22 -2.52 -5.14 -12.44
CA ASN A 22 -2.12 -6.46 -12.92
C ASN A 22 -3.17 -7.15 -13.82
N SER A 23 -4.45 -6.77 -13.71
CA SER A 23 -5.55 -7.40 -14.46
C SER A 23 -5.84 -6.68 -15.77
N PHE A 24 -5.72 -5.35 -15.80
CA PHE A 24 -6.09 -4.53 -16.95
C PHE A 24 -4.89 -4.09 -17.81
N ILE A 25 -3.68 -4.11 -17.26
CA ILE A 25 -2.47 -3.70 -17.99
C ILE A 25 -1.60 -4.93 -18.27
N PRO A 26 -1.54 -5.41 -19.54
CA PRO A 26 -0.61 -6.48 -19.89
C PRO A 26 0.83 -5.97 -19.78
N MET A 27 1.54 -6.42 -18.74
CA MET A 27 2.91 -6.02 -18.45
C MET A 27 3.93 -7.14 -18.73
N PRO A 28 5.14 -6.79 -19.19
CA PRO A 28 6.28 -7.71 -19.19
C PRO A 28 6.58 -8.23 -17.78
N GLY A 29 7.00 -9.51 -17.67
CA GLY A 29 7.21 -10.17 -16.38
C GLY A 29 8.17 -9.44 -15.44
N ALA A 30 9.24 -8.82 -15.97
CA ALA A 30 10.18 -8.03 -15.19
C ALA A 30 9.53 -6.80 -14.54
N ILE A 31 8.68 -6.07 -15.27
CA ILE A 31 7.97 -4.89 -14.76
C ILE A 31 6.96 -5.29 -13.69
N LYS A 32 6.24 -6.40 -13.89
CA LYS A 32 5.30 -6.94 -12.90
C LYS A 32 5.99 -7.27 -11.58
N SER A 33 7.15 -7.91 -11.63
CA SER A 33 7.92 -8.23 -10.43
C SER A 33 8.38 -6.98 -9.69
N LEU A 34 8.82 -5.96 -10.44
CA LEU A 34 9.30 -4.69 -9.87
C LEU A 34 8.17 -3.89 -9.21
N LEU A 35 6.99 -3.85 -9.84
CA LEU A 35 5.79 -3.22 -9.26
C LEU A 35 5.36 -3.92 -7.97
N ASN A 36 5.29 -5.25 -7.97
CA ASN A 36 4.91 -6.02 -6.80
C ASN A 36 5.89 -5.80 -5.63
N ALA A 37 7.20 -5.79 -5.92
CA ALA A 37 8.23 -5.51 -4.92
C ALA A 37 8.10 -4.08 -4.35
N LEU A 38 7.87 -3.08 -5.22
CA LEU A 38 7.66 -1.69 -4.79
C LEU A 38 6.45 -1.55 -3.87
N VAL A 39 5.30 -2.12 -4.26
CA VAL A 39 4.08 -2.03 -3.43
C VAL A 39 4.26 -2.76 -2.11
N PHE A 40 4.96 -3.89 -2.10
CA PHE A 40 5.30 -4.60 -0.87
C PHE A 40 6.16 -3.76 0.08
N ILE A 41 7.19 -3.09 -0.44
CA ILE A 41 8.05 -2.19 0.36
C ILE A 41 7.24 -1.02 0.93
N VAL A 42 6.40 -0.39 0.10
CA VAL A 42 5.53 0.72 0.53
C VAL A 42 4.59 0.28 1.65
N LEU A 43 3.98 -0.91 1.54
CA LEU A 43 3.11 -1.48 2.57
C LEU A 43 3.86 -1.73 3.88
N ILE A 44 5.08 -2.28 3.84
CA ILE A 44 5.89 -2.49 5.04
C ILE A 44 6.19 -1.15 5.74
N ILE A 45 6.67 -0.16 4.98
CA ILE A 45 6.98 1.17 5.52
C ILE A 45 5.73 1.77 6.17
N TYR A 46 4.58 1.68 5.48
CA TYR A 46 3.31 2.23 5.97
C TYR A 46 2.85 1.58 7.29
N ILE A 47 3.01 0.26 7.41
CA ILE A 47 2.67 -0.46 8.64
C ILE A 47 3.64 -0.07 9.77
N LEU A 48 4.94 -0.04 9.51
CA LEU A 48 5.95 0.31 10.53
C LEU A 48 5.77 1.73 11.07
N GLN A 49 5.46 2.71 10.20
CA GLN A 49 5.21 4.08 10.64
C GLN A 49 3.89 4.21 11.42
N PHE A 50 2.87 3.41 11.07
CA PHE A 50 1.60 3.41 11.81
C PHE A 50 1.79 2.96 13.26
N PHE A 51 2.64 1.95 13.49
CA PHE A 51 3.00 1.50 14.83
C PHE A 51 4.05 2.38 15.53
N GLY A 52 4.52 3.45 14.88
CA GLY A 52 5.53 4.35 15.45
C GLY A 52 6.93 3.75 15.56
N VAL A 53 7.21 2.65 14.86
CA VAL A 53 8.54 2.00 14.84
C VAL A 53 9.56 2.86 14.10
N ILE A 54 9.10 3.58 13.07
CA ILE A 54 9.91 4.49 12.26
C ILE A 54 9.26 5.87 12.20
N LYS A 55 10.03 6.90 11.86
CA LYS A 55 9.49 8.23 11.57
C LYS A 55 8.58 8.16 10.35
N THR A 56 7.54 9.01 10.34
CA THR A 56 6.62 9.14 9.20
C THR A 56 7.39 9.57 7.95
N LEU A 57 7.64 8.62 7.05
CA LEU A 57 8.26 8.85 5.75
C LEU A 57 7.19 9.05 4.67
N LEU A 58 6.06 8.35 4.80
CA LEU A 58 4.93 8.45 3.89
C LEU A 58 3.78 9.22 4.55
N PRO A 59 3.08 10.09 3.82
CA PRO A 59 1.93 10.80 4.37
C PRO A 59 0.86 9.82 4.84
N ILE A 60 0.33 10.06 6.04
CA ILE A 60 -0.75 9.26 6.60
C ILE A 60 -2.05 9.67 5.89
N ILE A 61 -2.43 8.89 4.88
CA ILE A 61 -3.69 9.07 4.17
C ILE A 61 -4.84 8.72 5.11
N LYS A 62 -5.81 9.63 5.25
CA LYS A 62 -7.06 9.37 5.97
C LYS A 62 -8.20 9.16 4.98
N ILE A 63 -8.54 7.90 4.72
CA ILE A 63 -9.62 7.50 3.81
C ILE A 63 -10.98 7.57 4.51
N LEU A 64 -11.07 7.02 5.72
CA LEU A 64 -12.24 7.17 6.57
C LEU A 64 -12.01 8.34 7.55
N ARG A 65 -12.95 9.29 7.57
CA ARG A 65 -13.00 10.41 8.51
C ARG A 65 -13.77 10.01 9.76
#